data_AF-A0A3M1B6V8-F1
#
_entry.id   AF-A0A3M1B6V8-F1
#
_cell.length_a   1.000
_cell.length_b   1.000
_cell.length_c   1.000
_cell.angle_alpha   90.00
_cell.angle_beta   90.00
_cell.angle_gamma   90.00
#
_symmetry.space_group_name_H-M   'P 1'
#
loop_
_entity.id
_entity.type
_entity.pdbx_description
1 polymer ?
#
loop_
_entity_poly.entity_id
_entity_poly.type
_entity_poly.pdbx_seq_one_letter_code
_entity_poly.pdbx_strand_id
1 'polypeptide(L)'
;MVSQQNRSNGAFTLTELLVVVGILSLLFGVGIWALLRQKKGRQLQAAEGALVHMIRLAQNTARQEGGFGAIYIHPEKRTISVAASKTIAYWSFEKNDLLPSSEEEAQLRAGGEEEIWGRASNVRLAPGYLGSALELSKPQAKVQIPPRPSFSPSHGIVINFWIKIYPSSKMTWLSIVEKDQSYALKVSPLAQFQINLWGKDSNQQSVRYQAQTYPGVFEPYTWAKVHFQFYRGKAELSIDEIPRHLLPNTQANENFSERPPQILNTSTTPLVIGNSAEEFSVFLDQLQLQAVLESDQYRLPSNVSLRIRGAAALAERSSEGETSPVAIYFDNRGGLEKRYHLGGVQIFFIPLSKGREKGEKRRIFTVQRSPSAAEAAADPPGVRCIAVLPSGLILSGEKAQSIQPKTWKEHKDTRKVR
;
A
#
# COMPACT_ATOMS: atom_id res chain seq x y z
N MET A 1 62.18 -50.04 -22.21
CA MET A 1 61.47 -51.25 -21.74
C MET A 1 60.22 -50.82 -21.01
N VAL A 2 59.08 -50.81 -21.70
CA VAL A 2 57.75 -50.52 -21.12
C VAL A 2 56.99 -51.84 -21.13
N SER A 3 56.76 -52.42 -19.95
CA SER A 3 56.01 -53.66 -19.80
C SER A 3 54.54 -53.41 -20.14
N GLN A 4 54.11 -53.87 -21.31
CA GLN A 4 52.70 -54.01 -21.64
C GLN A 4 52.08 -55.05 -20.69
N GLN A 5 51.42 -54.59 -19.63
CA GLN A 5 50.51 -55.43 -18.87
C GLN A 5 49.33 -55.79 -19.75
N ASN A 6 49.21 -57.08 -20.06
CA ASN A 6 48.01 -57.70 -20.63
C ASN A 6 46.80 -57.36 -19.74
N ARG A 7 46.01 -56.37 -20.14
CA ARG A 7 44.65 -56.20 -19.62
C ARG A 7 43.81 -57.32 -20.21
N SER A 8 43.48 -58.32 -19.40
CA SER A 8 42.44 -59.29 -19.72
C SER A 8 41.14 -58.52 -19.95
N ASN A 9 40.72 -58.40 -21.21
CA ASN A 9 39.40 -57.90 -21.57
C ASN A 9 38.37 -58.94 -21.17
N GLY A 10 37.96 -58.95 -19.90
CA GLY A 10 36.80 -59.69 -19.44
C GLY A 10 35.58 -59.13 -20.14
N ALA A 11 35.02 -59.88 -21.10
CA ALA A 11 33.75 -59.54 -21.71
C ALA A 11 32.66 -59.66 -20.64
N PHE A 12 32.06 -58.52 -20.27
CA PHE A 12 30.92 -58.47 -19.36
C PHE A 12 29.81 -59.37 -19.90
N THR A 13 29.30 -60.26 -19.06
CA THR A 13 28.17 -61.11 -19.45
C THR A 13 26.91 -60.25 -19.58
N LEU A 14 26.02 -60.56 -20.52
CA LEU A 14 24.78 -59.81 -20.75
C LEU A 14 23.94 -59.70 -19.47
N THR A 15 23.98 -60.74 -18.62
CA THR A 15 23.33 -60.78 -17.31
C THR A 15 23.92 -59.74 -16.35
N GLU A 16 25.24 -59.57 -16.32
CA GLU A 16 25.91 -58.58 -15.46
C GLU A 16 25.53 -57.14 -15.86
N LEU A 17 25.46 -56.86 -17.17
CA LEU A 17 25.02 -55.56 -17.67
C LEU A 17 23.56 -55.27 -17.28
N LEU A 18 22.68 -56.28 -17.34
CA LEU A 18 21.27 -56.14 -16.94
C LEU A 18 21.14 -55.87 -15.43
N VAL A 19 21.93 -56.55 -14.60
CA VAL A 19 21.97 -56.31 -13.15
C VAL A 19 22.44 -54.88 -12.84
N VAL A 20 23.50 -54.40 -13.49
CA VAL A 20 24.01 -53.04 -13.30
C VAL A 20 22.96 -52.00 -13.70
N VAL A 21 22.30 -52.16 -14.85
CA VAL A 21 21.23 -51.25 -15.29
C VAL A 21 20.03 -51.29 -14.33
N GLY A 22 19.69 -52.46 -13.78
CA GLY A 22 18.64 -52.61 -12.76
C GLY A 22 18.95 -51.84 -11.48
N ILE A 23 20.17 -51.98 -10.95
CA ILE A 23 20.63 -51.24 -9.77
C ILE A 23 20.63 -49.73 -10.05
N LEU A 24 21.17 -49.31 -11.20
CA LEU A 24 21.18 -47.89 -11.58
C LEU A 24 19.76 -47.33 -11.67
N SER A 25 18.82 -48.05 -12.27
CA SER A 25 17.42 -47.63 -12.39
C SER A 25 16.75 -47.46 -11.02
N LEU A 26 17.03 -48.37 -10.07
CA LEU A 26 16.54 -48.27 -8.71
C LEU A 26 17.13 -47.06 -7.98
N LEU A 27 18.44 -46.82 -8.10
CA LEU A 27 19.11 -45.66 -7.53
C LEU A 27 18.57 -44.34 -8.10
N PHE A 28 18.35 -44.27 -9.42
CA PHE A 28 17.73 -43.12 -10.06
C PHE A 28 16.29 -42.89 -9.58
N GLY A 29 15.49 -43.95 -9.44
CA GLY A 29 14.13 -43.88 -8.90
C GLY A 29 14.08 -43.28 -7.50
N VAL A 30 14.96 -43.74 -6.61
CA VAL A 30 15.08 -43.21 -5.24
C VAL A 30 15.57 -41.76 -5.24
N GLY A 31 16.56 -41.42 -6.07
CA GLY A 31 17.11 -40.07 -6.20
C GLY A 31 16.07 -39.05 -6.69
N ILE A 32 15.32 -39.38 -7.75
CA ILE A 32 14.24 -38.54 -8.27
C ILE A 32 13.14 -38.36 -7.20
N TRP A 33 12.77 -39.43 -6.49
CA TRP A 33 11.77 -39.36 -5.43
C TRP A 33 12.21 -38.46 -4.26
N ALA A 34 13.47 -38.56 -3.82
CA ALA A 34 14.04 -37.71 -2.78
C ALA A 34 14.04 -36.22 -3.19
N LEU A 35 14.43 -35.91 -4.43
CA LEU A 35 14.41 -34.55 -4.98
C LEU A 35 12.98 -33.98 -5.06
N LEU A 36 12.02 -34.79 -5.50
CA LEU A 36 10.61 -34.40 -5.55
C LEU A 36 10.04 -34.14 -4.16
N ARG A 37 10.44 -34.92 -3.15
CA ARG A 37 10.05 -34.72 -1.74
C ARG A 37 10.68 -33.44 -1.18
N GLN A 38 11.95 -33.18 -1.48
CA GLN A 38 12.66 -31.98 -1.03
C GLN A 38 12.10 -30.70 -1.65
N LYS A 39 11.68 -30.74 -2.92
CA LYS A 39 11.06 -29.61 -3.62
C LYS A 39 9.81 -29.10 -2.90
N LYS A 40 8.97 -30.00 -2.36
CA LYS A 40 7.74 -29.61 -1.66
C LYS A 40 8.02 -28.84 -0.36
N GLY A 41 8.99 -29.29 0.44
CA GLY A 41 9.39 -28.61 1.67
C GLY A 41 10.01 -27.24 1.42
N ARG A 42 10.87 -27.13 0.38
CA ARG A 42 11.50 -25.87 -0.02
C ARG A 42 10.51 -24.83 -0.54
N GLN A 43 9.43 -25.25 -1.23
CA GLN A 43 8.40 -24.33 -1.72
C GLN A 43 7.63 -23.64 -0.59
N LEU A 44 7.31 -24.36 0.49
CA LEU A 44 6.65 -23.78 1.65
C LEU A 44 7.55 -22.74 2.34
N GLN A 45 8.83 -23.10 2.54
CA GLN A 45 9.84 -22.21 3.12
C GLN A 45 10.07 -20.96 2.26
N ALA A 46 10.10 -21.12 0.93
CA ALA A 46 10.24 -19.99 0.01
C ALA A 46 9.03 -19.06 0.05
N ALA A 47 7.81 -19.61 0.13
CA ALA A 47 6.58 -18.81 0.24
C ALA A 47 6.52 -18.05 1.58
N GLU A 48 6.92 -18.68 2.68
CA GLU A 48 7.06 -18.04 3.99
C GLU A 48 8.09 -16.90 3.94
N GLY A 49 9.28 -17.17 3.41
CA GLY A 49 10.35 -16.17 3.26
C GLY A 49 9.94 -14.99 2.39
N ALA A 50 9.25 -15.25 1.27
CA ALA A 50 8.73 -14.20 0.39
C ALA A 50 7.71 -13.31 1.10
N LEU A 51 6.78 -13.90 1.87
CA LEU A 51 5.80 -13.12 2.62
C LEU A 51 6.45 -12.30 3.74
N VAL A 52 7.41 -12.86 4.49
CA VAL A 52 8.17 -12.10 5.50
C VAL A 52 8.91 -10.94 4.86
N HIS A 53 9.55 -11.15 3.71
CA HIS A 53 10.21 -10.10 2.95
C HIS A 53 9.23 -8.99 2.57
N MET A 54 8.07 -9.34 2.01
CA MET A 54 7.01 -8.39 1.64
C MET A 54 6.46 -7.60 2.84
N ILE A 55 6.27 -8.25 3.99
CA ILE A 55 5.87 -7.57 5.23
C ILE A 55 6.92 -6.54 5.65
N ARG A 56 8.20 -6.93 5.65
CA ARG A 56 9.29 -6.02 6.00
C ARG A 56 9.39 -4.85 5.02
N LEU A 57 9.21 -5.11 3.72
CA LEU A 57 9.22 -4.07 2.71
C LEU A 57 8.10 -3.06 2.99
N ALA A 58 6.86 -3.52 3.13
CA ALA A 58 5.72 -2.64 3.43
C ALA A 58 5.92 -1.83 4.71
N GLN A 59 6.42 -2.45 5.78
CA GLN A 59 6.73 -1.78 7.06
C GLN A 59 7.83 -0.74 6.93
N ASN A 60 8.93 -1.09 6.26
CA ASN A 60 10.07 -0.20 6.11
C ASN A 60 9.70 0.99 5.23
N THR A 61 8.95 0.78 4.15
CA THR A 61 8.49 1.89 3.31
C THR A 61 7.52 2.80 4.06
N ALA A 62 6.58 2.24 4.85
CA ALA A 62 5.70 3.06 5.69
C ALA A 62 6.47 3.93 6.69
N ARG A 63 7.54 3.40 7.29
CA ARG A 63 8.44 4.16 8.18
C ARG A 63 9.26 5.22 7.46
N GLN A 64 9.88 4.85 6.35
CA GLN A 64 10.82 5.71 5.63
C GLN A 64 10.11 6.88 4.96
N GLU A 65 8.97 6.62 4.33
CA GLU A 65 8.20 7.62 3.58
C GLU A 65 7.20 8.36 4.47
N GLY A 66 7.08 7.97 5.75
CA GLY A 66 6.08 8.50 6.70
C GLY A 66 4.63 8.30 6.23
N GLY A 67 4.41 7.32 5.36
CA GLY A 67 3.20 7.19 4.56
C GLY A 67 2.53 5.82 4.67
N PHE A 68 1.85 5.44 3.59
CA PHE A 68 1.03 4.25 3.51
C PHE A 68 1.84 3.00 3.13
N GLY A 69 1.72 1.93 3.91
CA GLY A 69 2.20 0.60 3.53
C GLY A 69 1.11 -0.44 3.75
N ALA A 70 0.90 -1.31 2.77
CA ALA A 70 -0.08 -2.39 2.88
C ALA A 70 0.34 -3.64 2.11
N ILE A 71 -0.14 -4.78 2.59
CA ILE A 71 -0.04 -6.06 1.88
C ILE A 71 -1.44 -6.54 1.54
N TYR A 72 -1.63 -6.85 0.27
CA TYR A 72 -2.84 -7.43 -0.26
C TYR A 72 -2.61 -8.91 -0.48
N ILE A 73 -3.48 -9.73 0.08
CA ILE A 73 -3.45 -11.17 -0.12
C ILE A 73 -4.75 -11.56 -0.79
N HIS A 74 -4.62 -12.08 -2.01
CA HIS A 74 -5.72 -12.64 -2.79
C HIS A 74 -5.59 -14.17 -2.72
N PRO A 75 -6.32 -14.86 -1.81
CA PRO A 75 -6.16 -16.30 -1.62
C PRO A 75 -6.51 -17.10 -2.88
N GLU A 76 -7.54 -16.67 -3.61
CA GLU A 76 -8.05 -17.33 -4.82
C GLU A 76 -7.11 -17.17 -6.01
N LYS A 77 -6.64 -15.94 -6.25
CA LYS A 77 -5.63 -15.64 -7.27
C LYS A 77 -4.26 -16.18 -6.88
N ARG A 78 -4.10 -16.53 -5.60
CA ARG A 78 -2.85 -17.01 -4.99
C ARG A 78 -1.73 -16.00 -5.17
N THR A 79 -2.06 -14.73 -4.99
CA THR A 79 -1.12 -13.62 -5.18
C THR A 79 -1.07 -12.80 -3.92
N ILE A 80 0.15 -12.47 -3.51
CA ILE A 80 0.44 -11.48 -2.50
C ILE A 80 1.01 -10.28 -3.24
N SER A 81 0.48 -9.08 -2.99
CA SER A 81 1.06 -7.85 -3.50
C SER A 81 1.32 -6.86 -2.39
N VAL A 82 2.36 -6.04 -2.57
CA VAL A 82 2.69 -4.95 -1.66
C VAL A 82 2.25 -3.65 -2.33
N ALA A 83 1.46 -2.84 -1.60
CA ALA A 83 1.23 -1.45 -1.97
C ALA A 83 1.99 -0.56 -0.99
N ALA A 84 2.77 0.37 -1.51
CA ALA A 84 3.52 1.29 -0.68
C ALA A 84 3.52 2.69 -1.31
N SER A 85 3.43 3.72 -0.47
CA SER A 85 3.62 5.10 -0.90
C SER A 85 5.08 5.34 -1.25
N LYS A 86 5.31 6.07 -2.33
CA LYS A 86 6.63 6.53 -2.78
C LYS A 86 6.56 8.01 -3.05
N THR A 87 7.44 8.81 -2.44
CA THR A 87 7.48 10.26 -2.69
C THR A 87 7.83 10.54 -4.15
N ILE A 88 6.92 11.22 -4.86
CA ILE A 88 7.12 11.65 -6.24
C ILE A 88 7.84 13.00 -6.24
N ALA A 89 7.34 13.94 -5.44
CA ALA A 89 7.82 15.30 -5.38
C ALA A 89 7.54 15.91 -4.00
N TYR A 90 8.40 16.84 -3.59
CA TYR A 90 8.19 17.66 -2.41
C TYR A 90 8.64 19.11 -2.67
N TRP A 91 7.96 20.06 -2.03
CA TRP A 91 8.22 21.49 -2.11
C TRP A 91 8.33 22.08 -0.71
N SER A 92 9.53 22.58 -0.38
CA SER A 92 9.82 23.34 0.84
C SER A 92 9.61 24.84 0.69
N PHE A 93 9.45 25.34 -0.56
CA PHE A 93 9.26 26.75 -0.89
C PHE A 93 10.32 27.71 -0.33
N GLU A 94 11.55 27.24 -0.13
CA GLU A 94 12.61 28.09 0.40
C GLU A 94 13.04 29.15 -0.61
N LYS A 95 13.62 30.25 -0.12
CA LYS A 95 14.10 31.35 -0.97
C LYS A 95 15.04 30.87 -2.08
N ASN A 96 15.84 29.82 -1.82
CA ASN A 96 16.77 29.25 -2.79
C ASN A 96 16.09 28.36 -3.84
N ASP A 97 14.86 27.89 -3.57
CA ASP A 97 14.09 27.08 -4.52
C ASP A 97 13.31 27.96 -5.52
N LEU A 98 13.21 29.27 -5.28
CA LEU A 98 12.51 30.22 -6.15
C LEU A 98 13.51 31.10 -6.92
N LEU A 99 13.70 30.79 -8.20
CA LEU A 99 14.57 31.58 -9.09
C LEU A 99 13.72 32.57 -9.89
N PRO A 100 14.02 33.88 -9.86
CA PRO A 100 13.30 34.84 -10.69
C PRO A 100 13.56 34.54 -12.18
N SER A 101 12.51 34.47 -12.99
CA SER A 101 12.62 34.30 -14.45
C SER A 101 12.15 35.52 -15.24
N SER A 102 11.17 36.26 -14.72
CA SER A 102 10.69 37.54 -15.23
C SER A 102 10.09 38.36 -14.06
N GLU A 103 9.56 39.55 -14.32
CA GLU A 103 8.92 40.38 -13.27
C GLU A 103 7.68 39.69 -12.65
N GLU A 104 6.98 38.86 -13.42
CA GLU A 104 5.71 38.22 -13.00
C GLU A 104 5.82 36.70 -12.85
N GLU A 105 6.87 36.08 -13.36
CA GLU A 105 7.10 34.63 -13.31
C GLU A 105 8.40 34.27 -12.60
N ALA A 106 8.34 33.25 -11.76
CA ALA A 106 9.50 32.62 -11.14
C ALA A 106 9.53 31.13 -11.49
N GLN A 107 10.70 30.51 -11.43
CA GLN A 107 10.86 29.07 -11.47
C GLN A 107 10.91 28.54 -10.04
N LEU A 108 10.08 27.55 -9.73
CA LEU A 108 10.08 26.88 -8.44
C LEU A 108 10.66 25.48 -8.59
N ARG A 109 11.69 25.18 -7.81
CA ARG A 109 12.28 23.84 -7.71
C ARG A 109 11.47 22.94 -6.76
N ALA A 110 11.22 21.72 -7.19
CA ALA A 110 10.79 20.61 -6.34
C ALA A 110 11.97 19.67 -6.09
N GLY A 111 12.07 19.14 -4.88
CA GLY A 111 12.85 17.93 -4.64
C GLY A 111 12.03 16.67 -4.92
N GLY A 112 12.68 15.51 -4.87
CA GLY A 112 12.07 14.21 -5.15
C GLY A 112 13.09 13.23 -5.71
N GLU A 113 12.61 12.19 -6.41
CA GLU A 113 13.50 11.27 -7.15
C GLU A 113 14.25 11.96 -8.28
N GLU A 114 13.63 12.98 -8.85
CA GLU A 114 14.16 13.78 -9.92
C GLU A 114 13.96 15.25 -9.58
N GLU A 115 14.86 16.10 -10.07
CA GLU A 115 14.68 17.55 -9.98
C GLU A 115 13.54 17.98 -10.92
N ILE A 116 12.56 18.70 -10.37
CA ILE A 116 11.38 19.14 -11.12
C ILE A 116 11.27 20.64 -11.00
N TRP A 117 11.13 21.31 -12.13
CA TRP A 117 10.96 22.75 -12.20
C TRP A 117 9.51 23.10 -12.59
N GLY A 118 8.85 23.91 -11.78
CA GLY A 118 7.54 24.49 -12.06
C GLY A 118 7.64 25.98 -12.39
N ARG A 119 6.67 26.51 -13.13
CA ARG A 119 6.51 27.95 -13.37
C ARG A 119 5.52 28.52 -12.37
N ALA A 120 5.99 29.40 -11.52
CA ALA A 120 5.22 30.11 -10.52
C ALA A 120 4.79 31.48 -11.06
N SER A 121 3.50 31.78 -11.00
CA SER A 121 2.91 33.04 -11.44
C SER A 121 2.09 33.65 -10.32
N ASN A 122 2.25 34.95 -10.07
CA ASN A 122 1.49 35.69 -9.04
C ASN A 122 1.60 35.13 -7.60
N VAL A 123 2.64 34.36 -7.29
CA VAL A 123 2.89 33.86 -5.94
C VAL A 123 3.86 34.77 -5.19
N ARG A 124 3.85 34.69 -3.86
CA ARG A 124 4.86 35.33 -3.00
C ARG A 124 5.39 34.31 -2.01
N LEU A 125 6.59 34.56 -1.50
CA LEU A 125 7.11 33.84 -0.34
C LEU A 125 6.80 34.64 0.92
N ALA A 126 6.36 33.95 1.96
CA ALA A 126 6.07 34.52 3.27
C ALA A 126 6.62 33.59 4.37
N PRO A 127 6.64 34.03 5.66
CA PRO A 127 7.05 33.15 6.75
C PRO A 127 6.19 31.89 6.83
N GLY A 128 6.83 30.73 6.77
CA GLY A 128 6.20 29.41 6.82
C GLY A 128 6.03 28.84 8.22
N TYR A 129 5.51 27.62 8.29
CA TYR A 129 5.55 26.80 9.51
C TYR A 129 6.98 26.31 9.75
N LEU A 130 7.68 25.91 8.68
CA LEU A 130 9.09 25.59 8.63
C LEU A 130 9.75 26.42 7.51
N GLY A 131 10.49 27.45 7.88
CA GLY A 131 11.18 28.29 6.90
C GLY A 131 10.21 29.21 6.14
N SER A 132 10.04 28.96 4.85
CA SER A 132 9.27 29.81 3.93
C SER A 132 8.01 29.08 3.41
N ALA A 133 6.92 29.82 3.27
CA ALA A 133 5.67 29.32 2.68
C ALA A 133 5.35 30.02 1.36
N LEU A 134 4.65 29.29 0.49
CA LEU A 134 4.02 29.82 -0.71
C LEU A 134 2.71 30.54 -0.35
N GLU A 135 2.69 31.85 -0.52
CA GLU A 135 1.50 32.68 -0.38
C GLU A 135 0.75 32.78 -1.72
N LEU A 136 -0.52 32.35 -1.70
CA LEU A 136 -1.47 32.36 -2.78
C LEU A 136 -2.56 33.41 -2.49
N SER A 137 -2.21 34.69 -2.45
CA SER A 137 -3.13 35.79 -2.13
C SER A 137 -3.63 36.57 -3.34
N LYS A 138 -2.92 36.52 -4.47
CA LYS A 138 -3.28 37.22 -5.71
C LYS A 138 -4.20 36.36 -6.60
N PRO A 139 -5.06 36.99 -7.42
CA PRO A 139 -5.78 36.30 -8.47
C PRO A 139 -4.82 35.52 -9.39
N GLN A 140 -5.23 34.32 -9.81
CA GLN A 140 -4.44 33.44 -10.67
C GLN A 140 -3.08 33.01 -10.09
N ALA A 141 -2.85 33.19 -8.78
CA ALA A 141 -1.66 32.67 -8.11
C ALA A 141 -1.62 31.14 -8.25
N LYS A 142 -0.57 30.65 -8.91
CA LYS A 142 -0.38 29.22 -9.18
C LYS A 142 1.08 28.87 -9.44
N VAL A 143 1.41 27.61 -9.26
CA VAL A 143 2.62 26.97 -9.74
C VAL A 143 2.22 25.87 -10.71
N GLN A 144 2.61 26.01 -11.96
CA GLN A 144 2.35 25.04 -13.02
C GLN A 144 3.59 24.19 -13.27
N ILE A 145 3.46 22.89 -12.99
CA ILE A 145 4.54 21.92 -13.11
C ILE A 145 4.31 21.13 -14.41
N PRO A 146 5.34 20.95 -15.25
CA PRO A 146 5.23 20.21 -16.50
C PRO A 146 4.61 18.82 -16.30
N PRO A 147 3.87 18.33 -17.30
CA PRO A 147 3.19 17.03 -17.20
C PRO A 147 4.20 15.90 -17.01
N ARG A 148 3.96 15.06 -16.00
CA ARG A 148 4.72 13.82 -15.77
C ARG A 148 3.76 12.67 -15.44
N PRO A 149 4.00 11.45 -15.95
CA PRO A 149 3.17 10.29 -15.62
C PRO A 149 3.09 9.98 -14.13
N SER A 150 4.18 10.24 -13.39
CA SER A 150 4.26 10.03 -11.94
C SER A 150 3.26 10.87 -11.14
N PHE A 151 2.81 12.02 -11.68
CA PHE A 151 1.78 12.85 -11.04
C PHE A 151 0.35 12.36 -11.26
N SER A 152 0.13 11.30 -12.04
CA SER A 152 -1.19 10.67 -12.22
C SER A 152 -1.14 9.19 -11.84
N PRO A 153 -0.82 8.84 -10.58
CA PRO A 153 -0.77 7.46 -10.17
C PRO A 153 -2.16 6.82 -10.25
N SER A 154 -2.25 5.64 -10.86
CA SER A 154 -3.53 4.99 -11.13
C SER A 154 -4.19 4.40 -9.88
N HIS A 155 -3.41 3.90 -8.91
CA HIS A 155 -3.95 3.13 -7.78
C HIS A 155 -4.19 3.96 -6.52
N GLY A 156 -3.37 4.99 -6.30
CA GLY A 156 -3.51 5.84 -5.13
C GLY A 156 -2.55 7.00 -5.09
N ILE A 157 -2.91 8.00 -4.30
CA ILE A 157 -2.13 9.21 -4.09
C ILE A 157 -2.21 9.65 -2.63
N VAL A 158 -1.10 10.17 -2.11
CA VAL A 158 -1.03 10.80 -0.79
C VAL A 158 -0.55 12.23 -0.98
N ILE A 159 -1.22 13.18 -0.33
CA ILE A 159 -0.88 14.61 -0.36
C ILE A 159 -0.73 15.07 1.10
N ASN A 160 0.47 15.50 1.46
CA ASN A 160 0.79 16.05 2.78
C ASN A 160 1.21 17.50 2.63
N PHE A 161 0.73 18.40 3.49
CA PHE A 161 1.19 19.78 3.53
C PHE A 161 0.78 20.47 4.82
N TRP A 162 1.43 21.58 5.12
CA TRP A 162 0.95 22.56 6.09
C TRP A 162 0.17 23.65 5.37
N ILE A 163 -0.94 24.08 5.96
CA ILE A 163 -1.78 25.15 5.43
C ILE A 163 -2.13 26.16 6.51
N LYS A 164 -2.18 27.42 6.13
CA LYS A 164 -2.77 28.51 6.91
C LYS A 164 -3.66 29.33 6.00
N ILE A 165 -4.88 29.65 6.45
CA ILE A 165 -5.83 30.43 5.65
C ILE A 165 -6.22 31.72 6.36
N TYR A 166 -6.48 32.75 5.55
CA TYR A 166 -7.10 34.00 5.98
C TYR A 166 -8.50 34.04 5.36
N PRO A 167 -9.57 33.94 6.18
CA PRO A 167 -10.94 33.92 5.70
C PRO A 167 -11.29 35.13 4.84
N SER A 168 -12.24 34.93 3.94
CA SER A 168 -12.86 35.97 3.11
C SER A 168 -14.37 35.81 3.14
N SER A 169 -15.09 36.91 2.91
CA SER A 169 -16.56 36.91 2.83
C SER A 169 -17.08 36.24 1.56
N LYS A 170 -16.26 36.12 0.51
CA LYS A 170 -16.64 35.48 -0.74
C LYS A 170 -16.42 33.97 -0.66
N MET A 171 -17.47 33.20 -0.91
CA MET A 171 -17.41 31.74 -0.87
C MET A 171 -16.84 31.19 -2.18
N THR A 172 -15.52 31.14 -2.29
CA THR A 172 -14.82 30.55 -3.45
C THR A 172 -13.92 29.38 -3.05
N TRP A 173 -13.66 28.51 -4.02
CA TRP A 173 -12.77 27.35 -3.83
C TRP A 173 -11.41 27.64 -4.46
N LEU A 174 -10.35 27.48 -3.69
CA LEU A 174 -8.97 27.55 -4.16
C LEU A 174 -8.42 26.13 -4.29
N SER A 175 -7.93 25.77 -5.48
CA SER A 175 -7.26 24.46 -5.69
C SER A 175 -5.89 24.47 -5.03
N ILE A 176 -5.67 23.61 -4.02
CA ILE A 176 -4.36 23.42 -3.39
C ILE A 176 -3.46 22.64 -4.34
N VAL A 177 -3.94 21.49 -4.80
CA VAL A 177 -3.30 20.66 -5.81
C VAL A 177 -4.37 20.17 -6.77
N GLU A 178 -4.10 20.30 -8.06
CA GLU A 178 -5.00 19.89 -9.13
C GLU A 178 -4.24 19.21 -10.26
N LYS A 179 -4.72 18.03 -10.63
CA LYS A 179 -4.30 17.29 -11.81
C LYS A 179 -5.55 16.98 -12.63
N ASP A 180 -5.77 17.79 -13.67
CA ASP A 180 -6.99 17.78 -14.46
C ASP A 180 -7.42 16.35 -14.85
N GLN A 181 -8.72 16.08 -14.71
CA GLN A 181 -9.37 14.78 -14.93
C GLN A 181 -8.83 13.61 -14.11
N SER A 182 -8.02 13.83 -13.06
CA SER A 182 -7.50 12.76 -12.19
C SER A 182 -7.87 13.01 -10.72
N TYR A 183 -7.38 14.09 -10.12
CA TYR A 183 -7.72 14.47 -8.75
C TYR A 183 -7.56 15.98 -8.53
N ALA A 184 -8.32 16.52 -7.58
CA ALA A 184 -8.15 17.88 -7.09
C ALA A 184 -8.50 17.96 -5.62
N LEU A 185 -7.66 18.65 -4.84
CA LEU A 185 -7.91 19.00 -3.46
C LEU A 185 -8.05 20.52 -3.38
N LYS A 186 -9.21 20.99 -2.93
CA LYS A 186 -9.54 22.42 -2.83
C LYS A 186 -9.86 22.80 -1.39
N VAL A 187 -9.67 24.08 -1.06
CA VAL A 187 -10.03 24.66 0.23
C VAL A 187 -10.95 25.86 0.02
N SER A 188 -11.86 26.12 0.95
CA SER A 188 -12.69 27.32 1.00
C SER A 188 -12.22 28.28 2.10
N PRO A 189 -12.60 29.58 2.05
CA PRO A 189 -12.28 30.53 3.11
C PRO A 189 -12.90 30.20 4.48
N LEU A 190 -13.87 29.26 4.53
CA LEU A 190 -14.45 28.74 5.77
C LEU A 190 -13.70 27.52 6.33
N ALA A 191 -12.43 27.32 5.97
CA ALA A 191 -11.66 26.14 6.39
C ALA A 191 -12.36 24.82 6.06
N GLN A 192 -12.99 24.72 4.89
CA GLN A 192 -13.62 23.49 4.38
C GLN A 192 -12.74 22.91 3.27
N PHE A 193 -12.59 21.58 3.22
CA PHE A 193 -11.92 20.91 2.10
C PHE A 193 -12.94 20.29 1.14
N GLN A 194 -12.64 20.36 -0.15
CA GLN A 194 -13.32 19.62 -1.20
C GLN A 194 -12.33 18.73 -1.93
N ILE A 195 -12.70 17.47 -2.11
CA ILE A 195 -11.95 16.47 -2.86
C ILE A 195 -12.75 16.13 -4.11
N ASN A 196 -12.09 16.20 -5.26
CA ASN A 196 -12.61 15.70 -6.52
C ASN A 196 -11.69 14.57 -7.00
N LEU A 197 -12.25 13.43 -7.37
CA LEU A 197 -11.54 12.29 -7.94
C LEU A 197 -12.23 11.86 -9.22
N TRP A 198 -11.44 11.54 -10.24
CA TRP A 198 -11.92 11.11 -11.54
C TRP A 198 -11.19 9.83 -11.93
N GLY A 199 -11.95 8.83 -12.36
CA GLY A 199 -11.38 7.52 -12.56
C GLY A 199 -12.37 6.50 -13.07
N LYS A 200 -12.05 5.23 -12.82
CA LYS A 200 -12.87 4.08 -13.15
C LYS A 200 -13.27 3.31 -11.90
N ASP A 201 -14.50 2.80 -11.87
CA ASP A 201 -14.98 1.89 -10.82
C ASP A 201 -14.51 0.44 -11.05
N SER A 202 -15.03 -0.51 -10.26
CA SER A 202 -14.74 -1.94 -10.42
C SER A 202 -15.20 -2.52 -11.75
N ASN A 203 -16.20 -1.90 -12.40
CA ASN A 203 -16.75 -2.30 -13.69
C ASN A 203 -16.08 -1.57 -14.87
N GLN A 204 -14.97 -0.86 -14.62
CA GLN A 204 -14.27 -0.04 -15.61
C GLN A 204 -15.10 1.14 -16.16
N GLN A 205 -16.20 1.51 -15.51
CA GLN A 205 -17.02 2.65 -15.89
C GLN A 205 -16.41 3.94 -15.34
N SER A 206 -16.40 4.99 -16.16
CA SER A 206 -15.92 6.31 -15.76
C SER A 206 -16.80 6.87 -14.64
N VAL A 207 -16.19 7.21 -13.51
CA VAL A 207 -16.88 7.80 -12.36
C VAL A 207 -16.21 9.09 -11.93
N ARG A 208 -17.04 10.03 -11.47
CA ARG A 208 -16.60 11.25 -10.81
C ARG A 208 -17.04 11.19 -9.37
N TYR A 209 -16.13 11.42 -8.45
CA TYR A 209 -16.43 11.46 -7.03
C TYR A 209 -16.09 12.85 -6.51
N GLN A 210 -17.03 13.43 -5.77
CA GLN A 210 -16.83 14.70 -5.07
C GLN A 210 -17.27 14.53 -3.62
N ALA A 211 -16.42 14.95 -2.69
CA ALA A 211 -16.77 15.00 -1.29
C ALA A 211 -16.21 16.23 -0.61
N GLN A 212 -16.86 16.65 0.48
CA GLN A 212 -16.48 17.83 1.24
C GLN A 212 -16.46 17.53 2.74
N THR A 213 -15.63 18.23 3.49
CA THR A 213 -15.74 18.23 4.96
C THR A 213 -16.83 19.19 5.43
N TYR A 214 -17.12 19.20 6.73
CA TYR A 214 -17.81 20.35 7.34
C TYR A 214 -16.93 21.62 7.25
N PRO A 215 -17.53 22.82 7.26
CA PRO A 215 -16.79 24.06 7.48
C PRO A 215 -16.10 24.08 8.85
N GLY A 216 -15.01 24.84 8.98
CA GLY A 216 -14.30 25.02 10.25
C GLY A 216 -13.57 23.77 10.73
N VAL A 217 -13.08 22.91 9.83
CA VAL A 217 -12.34 21.70 10.27
C VAL A 217 -10.96 22.01 10.85
N PHE A 218 -10.47 23.24 10.69
CA PHE A 218 -9.34 23.79 11.42
C PHE A 218 -9.54 25.29 11.70
N GLU A 219 -8.79 25.82 12.65
CA GLU A 219 -8.89 27.23 13.07
C GLU A 219 -8.21 28.14 12.03
N PRO A 220 -8.92 29.11 11.44
CA PRO A 220 -8.28 30.09 10.55
C PRO A 220 -7.16 30.85 11.26
N TYR A 221 -6.23 31.42 10.49
CA TYR A 221 -5.03 32.10 11.02
C TYR A 221 -4.04 31.20 11.78
N THR A 222 -4.30 29.91 11.90
CA THR A 222 -3.35 28.92 12.47
C THR A 222 -2.84 28.00 11.37
N TRP A 223 -1.65 27.43 11.61
CA TRP A 223 -1.10 26.38 10.75
C TRP A 223 -1.73 25.04 11.12
N ALA A 224 -2.21 24.32 10.11
CA ALA A 224 -2.75 22.97 10.26
C ALA A 224 -2.03 22.01 9.30
N LYS A 225 -1.74 20.80 9.77
CA LYS A 225 -1.15 19.74 8.95
C LYS A 225 -2.25 18.94 8.28
N VAL A 226 -2.29 18.96 6.96
CA VAL A 226 -3.28 18.22 6.16
C VAL A 226 -2.63 16.97 5.59
N HIS A 227 -3.31 15.84 5.74
CA HIS A 227 -2.96 14.57 5.12
C HIS A 227 -4.19 14.03 4.39
N PHE A 228 -4.12 14.05 3.06
CA PHE A 228 -5.11 13.43 2.19
C PHE A 228 -4.53 12.14 1.60
N GLN A 229 -5.32 11.07 1.64
CA GLN A 229 -4.97 9.79 1.04
C GLN A 229 -6.14 9.28 0.20
N PHE A 230 -5.84 8.87 -1.03
CA PHE A 230 -6.72 8.04 -1.83
C PHE A 230 -6.02 6.74 -2.20
N TYR A 231 -6.71 5.61 -2.04
CA TYR A 231 -6.25 4.32 -2.52
C TYR A 231 -7.44 3.38 -2.78
N ARG A 232 -7.54 2.84 -4.00
CA ARG A 232 -8.53 1.82 -4.43
C ARG A 232 -9.95 2.01 -3.87
N GLY A 233 -10.62 3.09 -4.27
CA GLY A 233 -12.00 3.32 -3.87
C GLY A 233 -12.17 3.88 -2.46
N LYS A 234 -11.08 4.15 -1.74
CA LYS A 234 -11.11 4.76 -0.41
C LYS A 234 -10.41 6.12 -0.44
N ALA A 235 -11.11 7.16 0.02
CA ALA A 235 -10.58 8.49 0.24
C ALA A 235 -10.64 8.80 1.73
N GLU A 236 -9.53 9.23 2.31
CA GLU A 236 -9.41 9.64 3.71
C GLU A 236 -8.75 11.02 3.77
N LEU A 237 -9.23 11.86 4.68
CA LEU A 237 -8.63 13.15 4.99
C LEU A 237 -8.43 13.24 6.50
N SER A 238 -7.28 13.71 6.93
CA SER A 238 -7.02 14.05 8.32
C SER A 238 -6.36 15.42 8.41
N ILE A 239 -6.66 16.12 9.51
CA ILE A 239 -6.09 17.43 9.81
C ILE A 239 -5.56 17.38 11.23
N ASP A 240 -4.28 17.67 11.41
CA ASP A 240 -3.54 17.51 12.67
C ASP A 240 -3.71 16.10 13.25
N GLU A 241 -3.58 15.09 12.37
CA GLU A 241 -3.75 13.66 12.69
C GLU A 241 -5.17 13.26 13.12
N ILE A 242 -6.14 14.19 13.08
CA ILE A 242 -7.54 13.92 13.39
C ILE A 242 -8.30 13.58 12.09
N PRO A 243 -8.83 12.36 11.93
CA PRO A 243 -9.63 11.99 10.76
C PRO A 243 -10.86 12.89 10.60
N ARG A 244 -11.13 13.33 9.38
CA ARG A 244 -12.27 14.17 9.03
C ARG A 244 -13.28 13.38 8.20
N HIS A 245 -14.55 13.58 8.50
CA HIS A 245 -15.62 12.94 7.76
C HIS A 245 -15.77 13.61 6.40
N LEU A 246 -15.82 12.79 5.34
CA LEU A 246 -16.05 13.24 3.97
C LEU A 246 -17.52 13.00 3.62
N LEU A 247 -18.24 14.06 3.30
CA LEU A 247 -19.64 14.03 2.89
C LEU A 247 -19.68 14.04 1.36
N PRO A 248 -20.14 12.95 0.70
CA PRO A 248 -20.32 12.95 -0.75
C PRO A 248 -21.27 14.07 -1.15
N ASN A 249 -20.88 14.87 -2.14
CA ASN A 249 -21.74 15.93 -2.67
C ASN A 249 -22.66 15.34 -3.74
N THR A 250 -23.78 14.75 -3.32
CA THR A 250 -24.78 14.17 -4.22
C THR A 250 -25.66 15.21 -4.91
N GLN A 251 -25.62 16.46 -4.48
CA GLN A 251 -26.43 17.55 -5.06
C GLN A 251 -25.81 18.17 -6.32
N ALA A 252 -24.54 17.87 -6.62
CA ALA A 252 -23.75 18.64 -7.59
C ALA A 252 -23.94 18.28 -9.08
N ASN A 253 -24.91 17.40 -9.43
CA ASN A 253 -25.33 16.92 -10.77
C ASN A 253 -25.44 15.39 -10.75
N GLU A 254 -26.32 14.83 -11.58
CA GLU A 254 -26.61 13.38 -11.68
C GLU A 254 -25.41 12.48 -12.03
N ASN A 255 -24.21 13.05 -12.23
CA ASN A 255 -23.01 12.34 -12.69
C ASN A 255 -21.97 12.05 -11.58
N PHE A 256 -22.26 12.37 -10.31
CA PHE A 256 -21.35 12.06 -9.20
C PHE A 256 -21.70 10.73 -8.54
N SER A 257 -20.70 9.85 -8.44
CA SER A 257 -20.76 8.60 -7.71
C SER A 257 -20.68 8.85 -6.21
N GLU A 258 -21.46 8.12 -5.41
CA GLU A 258 -21.34 8.11 -3.94
C GLU A 258 -20.02 7.49 -3.46
N ARG A 259 -19.37 6.68 -4.31
CA ARG A 259 -18.12 5.98 -4.00
C ARG A 259 -16.97 6.53 -4.82
N PRO A 260 -15.76 6.66 -4.23
CA PRO A 260 -14.56 7.00 -4.98
C PRO A 260 -14.27 6.00 -6.12
N PRO A 261 -13.58 6.43 -7.19
CA PRO A 261 -13.09 5.50 -8.21
C PRO A 261 -12.16 4.43 -7.61
N GLN A 262 -12.09 3.26 -8.23
CA GLN A 262 -11.10 2.24 -7.90
C GLN A 262 -9.73 2.57 -8.49
N ILE A 263 -9.71 3.20 -9.67
CA ILE A 263 -8.49 3.55 -10.40
C ILE A 263 -8.62 5.02 -10.84
N LEU A 264 -7.65 5.86 -10.54
CA LEU A 264 -7.62 7.24 -11.07
C LEU A 264 -7.30 7.25 -12.55
N ASN A 265 -7.88 8.21 -13.27
CA ASN A 265 -7.51 8.45 -14.66
C ASN A 265 -6.08 8.97 -14.74
N THR A 266 -5.36 8.53 -15.76
CA THR A 266 -4.07 9.11 -16.14
C THR A 266 -4.30 10.38 -16.93
N SER A 267 -3.51 11.42 -16.67
CA SER A 267 -3.68 12.71 -17.32
C SER A 267 -2.34 13.26 -17.81
N THR A 268 -2.31 13.79 -19.03
CA THR A 268 -1.13 14.42 -19.65
C THR A 268 -1.06 15.92 -19.41
N THR A 269 -1.98 16.48 -18.62
CA THR A 269 -1.98 17.91 -18.29
C THR A 269 -0.88 18.25 -17.26
N PRO A 270 -0.45 19.51 -17.16
CA PRO A 270 0.40 19.96 -16.07
C PRO A 270 -0.22 19.68 -14.68
N LEU A 271 0.62 19.46 -13.68
CA LEU A 271 0.20 19.51 -12.27
C LEU A 271 0.14 20.99 -11.85
N VAL A 272 -0.92 21.38 -11.18
CA VAL A 272 -1.13 22.78 -10.77
C VAL A 272 -1.22 22.84 -9.24
N ILE A 273 -0.34 23.61 -8.61
CA ILE A 273 -0.38 23.92 -7.17
C ILE A 273 -0.88 25.35 -7.02
N GLY A 274 -1.98 25.54 -6.30
CA GLY A 274 -2.66 26.83 -6.31
C GLY A 274 -3.40 27.05 -7.63
N ASN A 275 -4.62 27.55 -7.54
CA ASN A 275 -5.31 28.20 -8.66
C ASN A 275 -6.49 28.94 -8.05
N SER A 276 -6.24 30.18 -7.62
CA SER A 276 -7.30 30.99 -7.06
C SER A 276 -7.99 31.80 -8.15
N ALA A 277 -9.32 31.69 -8.23
CA ALA A 277 -10.13 32.63 -9.00
C ALA A 277 -10.25 33.99 -8.29
N GLU A 278 -10.05 34.06 -6.96
CA GLU A 278 -10.32 35.26 -6.16
C GLU A 278 -9.36 35.47 -4.97
N GLU A 279 -9.57 36.56 -4.24
CA GLU A 279 -8.71 37.12 -3.19
C GLU A 279 -9.03 36.55 -1.80
N PHE A 280 -8.65 35.31 -1.50
CA PHE A 280 -8.40 34.94 -0.11
C PHE A 280 -7.01 34.33 0.02
N SER A 281 -6.32 34.66 1.10
CA SER A 281 -4.91 34.31 1.23
C SER A 281 -4.76 32.93 1.81
N VAL A 282 -4.12 32.04 1.06
CA VAL A 282 -3.71 30.72 1.51
C VAL A 282 -2.20 30.64 1.52
N PHE A 283 -1.65 30.11 2.59
CA PHE A 283 -0.22 29.86 2.75
C PHE A 283 -0.02 28.35 2.76
N LEU A 284 0.88 27.86 1.91
CA LEU A 284 1.23 26.44 1.79
C LEU A 284 2.70 26.24 2.13
N ASP A 285 2.99 25.19 2.90
CA ASP A 285 4.34 24.84 3.30
C ASP A 285 4.52 23.31 3.33
N GLN A 286 5.74 22.84 3.05
CA GLN A 286 6.14 21.43 2.98
C GLN A 286 5.14 20.55 2.21
N LEU A 287 4.77 20.95 0.99
CA LEU A 287 3.88 20.16 0.15
C LEU A 287 4.62 18.92 -0.34
N GLN A 288 4.11 17.73 -0.04
CA GLN A 288 4.64 16.45 -0.47
C GLN A 288 3.56 15.66 -1.20
N LEU A 289 3.93 15.12 -2.35
CA LEU A 289 3.08 14.27 -3.18
C LEU A 289 3.69 12.88 -3.27
N GLN A 290 2.93 11.85 -2.91
CA GLN A 290 3.37 10.46 -2.98
C GLN A 290 2.41 9.65 -3.86
N ALA A 291 2.97 8.78 -4.70
CA ALA A 291 2.21 7.76 -5.43
C ALA A 291 2.07 6.53 -4.54
N VAL A 292 0.89 5.92 -4.47
CA VAL A 292 0.78 4.56 -3.95
C VAL A 292 1.03 3.59 -5.11
N LEU A 293 2.18 2.93 -5.07
CA LEU A 293 2.62 1.98 -6.09
C LEU A 293 2.42 0.55 -5.60
N GLU A 294 2.03 -0.33 -6.51
CA GLU A 294 2.02 -1.77 -6.28
C GLU A 294 3.32 -2.34 -6.86
N SER A 295 4.34 -2.43 -6.01
CA SER A 295 5.72 -2.60 -6.46
C SER A 295 6.15 -4.06 -6.60
N ASP A 296 5.57 -4.99 -5.83
CA ASP A 296 5.91 -6.42 -5.90
C ASP A 296 4.66 -7.30 -5.89
N GLN A 297 4.64 -8.31 -6.77
CA GLN A 297 3.63 -9.37 -6.76
C GLN A 297 4.31 -10.74 -6.67
N TYR A 298 3.92 -11.52 -5.68
CA TYR A 298 4.40 -12.88 -5.48
C TYR A 298 3.25 -13.86 -5.66
N ARG A 299 3.42 -14.79 -6.58
CA ARG A 299 2.46 -15.87 -6.82
C ARG A 299 2.81 -17.06 -5.94
N LEU A 300 1.90 -17.43 -5.06
CA LEU A 300 2.03 -18.59 -4.18
C LEU A 300 2.10 -19.88 -5.01
N PRO A 301 2.98 -20.82 -4.64
CA PRO A 301 3.07 -22.14 -5.28
C PRO A 301 1.73 -22.89 -5.24
N SER A 302 1.45 -23.71 -6.26
CA SER A 302 0.16 -24.38 -6.44
C SER A 302 -0.22 -25.39 -5.35
N ASN A 303 0.73 -25.76 -4.49
CA ASN A 303 0.59 -26.65 -3.35
C ASN A 303 0.48 -25.92 -2.00
N VAL A 304 0.39 -24.59 -1.98
CA VAL A 304 0.31 -23.79 -0.74
C VAL A 304 -0.96 -22.96 -0.72
N SER A 305 -1.76 -23.09 0.34
CA SER A 305 -2.91 -22.22 0.62
C SER A 305 -2.63 -21.37 1.85
N LEU A 306 -3.25 -20.18 1.91
CA LEU A 306 -3.13 -19.28 3.05
C LEU A 306 -4.45 -19.21 3.79
N ARG A 307 -4.38 -19.25 5.12
CA ARG A 307 -5.48 -18.89 6.01
C ARG A 307 -5.02 -17.73 6.87
N ILE A 308 -5.80 -16.66 6.93
CA ILE A 308 -5.38 -15.41 7.58
C ILE A 308 -6.42 -15.03 8.64
N ARG A 309 -5.95 -14.60 9.81
CA ARG A 309 -6.78 -14.14 10.93
C ARG A 309 -6.32 -12.76 11.38
N GLY A 310 -7.26 -11.88 11.73
CA GLY A 310 -6.98 -10.52 12.21
C GLY A 310 -6.65 -9.49 11.12
N ALA A 311 -6.57 -9.90 9.85
CA ALA A 311 -6.42 -8.98 8.73
C ALA A 311 -7.76 -8.29 8.41
N ALA A 312 -7.69 -7.11 7.79
CA ALA A 312 -8.86 -6.38 7.35
C ALA A 312 -9.44 -7.02 6.10
N ALA A 313 -10.73 -7.38 6.13
CA ALA A 313 -11.43 -7.82 4.93
C ALA A 313 -11.65 -6.62 4.00
N LEU A 314 -11.28 -6.76 2.73
CA LEU A 314 -11.62 -5.77 1.73
C LEU A 314 -13.08 -5.99 1.33
N ALA A 315 -13.87 -4.92 1.38
CA ALA A 315 -15.29 -4.93 1.01
C ALA A 315 -15.49 -5.03 -0.53
N GLU A 316 -14.71 -5.87 -1.20
CA GLU A 316 -14.96 -6.24 -2.58
C GLU A 316 -16.15 -7.21 -2.59
N ARG A 317 -17.14 -6.93 -3.46
CA ARG A 317 -18.26 -7.85 -3.71
C ARG A 317 -17.71 -9.12 -4.33
N SER A 318 -17.35 -10.06 -3.48
CA SER A 318 -16.98 -11.39 -3.90
C SER A 318 -18.24 -12.09 -4.39
N SER A 319 -18.17 -12.69 -5.57
CA SER A 319 -19.22 -13.57 -6.06
C SER A 319 -19.48 -14.68 -5.02
N GLU A 320 -20.74 -15.10 -4.84
CA GLU A 320 -21.11 -16.04 -3.77
C GLU A 320 -20.16 -17.25 -3.72
N GLY A 321 -19.36 -17.33 -2.64
CA GLY A 321 -18.42 -18.43 -2.39
C GLY A 321 -16.93 -18.13 -2.63
N GLU A 322 -16.57 -16.99 -3.20
CA GLU A 322 -15.18 -16.60 -3.41
C GLU A 322 -14.60 -15.91 -2.15
N THR A 323 -13.40 -16.29 -1.69
CA THR A 323 -12.82 -15.68 -0.49
C THR A 323 -12.39 -14.24 -0.76
N SER A 324 -13.00 -13.29 -0.04
CA SER A 324 -12.67 -11.87 -0.15
C SER A 324 -11.18 -11.64 0.08
N PRO A 325 -10.52 -10.78 -0.72
CA PRO A 325 -9.14 -10.44 -0.48
C PRO A 325 -8.99 -9.75 0.87
N VAL A 326 -7.84 -9.95 1.49
CA VAL A 326 -7.53 -9.38 2.80
C VAL A 326 -6.33 -8.45 2.70
N ALA A 327 -6.36 -7.39 3.51
CA ALA A 327 -5.30 -6.41 3.58
C ALA A 327 -4.68 -6.36 4.99
N ILE A 328 -3.37 -6.14 5.03
CA ILE A 328 -2.59 -5.86 6.24
C ILE A 328 -2.01 -4.47 6.06
N TYR A 329 -2.48 -3.52 6.86
CA TYR A 329 -2.10 -2.11 6.80
C TYR A 329 -1.08 -1.77 7.88
N PHE A 330 -0.10 -0.95 7.50
CA PHE A 330 0.93 -0.44 8.39
C PHE A 330 0.80 1.07 8.56
N ASP A 331 1.05 1.55 9.78
CA ASP A 331 1.12 2.96 10.10
C ASP A 331 2.49 3.56 9.73
N ASN A 332 2.65 4.87 9.89
CA ASN A 332 3.92 5.59 9.65
C ASN A 332 5.07 5.18 10.60
N ARG A 333 4.81 4.34 11.62
CA ARG A 333 5.82 3.74 12.51
C ARG A 333 6.12 2.29 12.10
N GLY A 334 5.49 1.77 11.05
CA GLY A 334 5.58 0.39 10.60
C GLY A 334 4.95 -0.62 11.57
N GLY A 335 4.12 -0.14 12.50
CA GLY A 335 3.22 -0.95 13.32
C GLY A 335 1.95 -1.30 12.53
N LEU A 336 1.11 -2.17 13.07
CA LEU A 336 -0.20 -2.44 12.45
C LEU A 336 -1.14 -1.26 12.68
N GLU A 337 -1.78 -0.80 11.61
CA GLU A 337 -2.70 0.34 11.67
C GLU A 337 -3.96 -0.05 12.45
N LYS A 338 -4.14 0.56 13.63
CA LYS A 338 -5.19 0.23 14.61
C LYS A 338 -6.60 0.45 14.05
N ARG A 339 -6.76 1.34 13.08
CA ARG A 339 -8.04 1.59 12.40
C ARG A 339 -8.55 0.35 11.65
N TYR A 340 -7.65 -0.49 11.16
CA TYR A 340 -7.99 -1.68 10.36
C TYR A 340 -7.80 -3.00 11.13
N HIS A 341 -7.03 -2.96 12.22
CA HIS A 341 -6.61 -4.15 12.96
C HIS A 341 -6.99 -4.05 14.44
N LEU A 342 -7.87 -4.95 14.90
CA LEU A 342 -8.26 -5.07 16.32
C LEU A 342 -7.18 -5.73 17.20
N GLY A 343 -6.16 -6.30 16.57
CA GLY A 343 -5.09 -7.05 17.18
C GLY A 343 -4.05 -7.38 16.11
N GLY A 344 -3.19 -8.35 16.38
CA GLY A 344 -2.19 -8.74 15.41
C GLY A 344 -2.72 -9.76 14.42
N VAL A 345 -1.97 -9.90 13.33
CA VAL A 345 -2.36 -10.70 12.18
C VAL A 345 -1.62 -12.03 12.21
N GLN A 346 -2.34 -13.13 12.08
CA GLN A 346 -1.78 -14.47 11.97
C GLN A 346 -1.99 -15.02 10.56
N ILE A 347 -0.92 -15.50 9.94
CA ILE A 347 -0.92 -16.04 8.58
C ILE A 347 -0.44 -17.48 8.63
N PHE A 348 -1.33 -18.40 8.29
CA PHE A 348 -1.09 -19.83 8.31
C PHE A 348 -0.85 -20.33 6.88
N PHE A 349 0.26 -21.03 6.68
CA PHE A 349 0.57 -21.72 5.44
C PHE A 349 0.12 -23.17 5.53
N ILE A 350 -0.85 -23.56 4.69
CA ILE A 350 -1.46 -24.88 4.69
C ILE A 350 -1.05 -25.62 3.40
N PRO A 351 -0.30 -26.73 3.50
CA PRO A 351 0.08 -27.52 2.33
C PRO A 351 -1.16 -28.24 1.75
N LEU A 352 -1.45 -27.99 0.47
CA LEU A 352 -2.50 -28.70 -0.26
C LEU A 352 -1.98 -30.07 -0.68
N SER A 353 -2.39 -31.13 0.03
CA SER A 353 -2.10 -32.50 -0.39
C SER A 353 -2.99 -32.86 -1.59
N LYS A 354 -2.38 -33.27 -2.71
CA LYS A 354 -3.09 -33.56 -3.99
C LYS A 354 -4.04 -34.79 -3.94
N GLY A 355 -4.41 -35.32 -2.77
CA GLY A 355 -4.78 -36.73 -2.66
C GLY A 355 -6.09 -37.14 -1.98
N ARG A 356 -6.86 -36.27 -1.32
CA ARG A 356 -8.02 -36.77 -0.52
C ARG A 356 -9.25 -35.86 -0.41
N GLU A 357 -9.45 -34.90 -1.31
CA GLU A 357 -10.74 -34.17 -1.41
C GLU A 357 -11.76 -34.91 -2.31
N LYS A 358 -12.00 -36.20 -2.05
CA LYS A 358 -13.18 -36.91 -2.57
C LYS A 358 -14.14 -37.11 -1.41
N GLY A 359 -14.89 -36.08 -1.04
CA GLY A 359 -16.03 -36.22 -0.13
C GLY A 359 -16.17 -35.15 0.95
N GLU A 360 -15.11 -34.44 1.31
CA GLU A 360 -15.24 -33.32 2.24
C GLU A 360 -15.70 -32.10 1.42
N LYS A 361 -17.03 -31.88 1.38
CA LYS A 361 -17.61 -30.62 0.92
C LYS A 361 -16.70 -29.53 1.44
N ARG A 362 -16.07 -28.77 0.54
CA ARG A 362 -15.34 -27.54 0.86
C ARG A 362 -16.27 -26.71 1.72
N ARG A 363 -16.16 -26.84 3.04
CA ARG A 363 -16.69 -25.86 3.97
C ARG A 363 -15.79 -24.68 3.71
N ILE A 364 -16.23 -23.86 2.76
CA ILE A 364 -15.74 -22.51 2.56
C ILE A 364 -15.76 -21.96 3.99
N PHE A 365 -14.56 -21.78 4.56
CA PHE A 365 -14.42 -21.14 5.87
C PHE A 365 -14.74 -19.68 5.61
N THR A 366 -16.03 -19.38 5.50
CA THR A 366 -16.55 -18.03 5.51
C THR A 366 -16.04 -17.43 6.80
N VAL A 367 -15.27 -16.35 6.69
CA VAL A 367 -14.84 -15.54 7.83
C VAL A 367 -16.08 -14.87 8.40
N GLN A 368 -16.91 -15.63 9.11
CA GLN A 368 -18.04 -15.14 9.86
C GLN A 368 -17.95 -15.69 11.28
N ARG A 369 -17.72 -14.75 12.19
CA ARG A 369 -17.63 -14.89 13.65
C ARG A 369 -16.43 -15.67 14.17
N SER A 370 -15.92 -15.16 15.29
CA SER A 370 -14.86 -15.75 16.10
C SER A 370 -15.07 -17.27 16.24
N PRO A 371 -14.11 -18.11 15.86
CA PRO A 371 -14.24 -19.55 16.05
C PRO A 371 -14.45 -19.84 17.53
N SER A 372 -15.37 -20.75 17.84
CA SER A 372 -15.54 -21.23 19.21
C SER A 372 -14.21 -21.82 19.70
N ALA A 373 -13.93 -21.75 21.00
CA ALA A 373 -12.69 -22.26 21.58
C ALA A 373 -12.42 -23.75 21.24
N ALA A 374 -13.43 -24.51 20.81
CA ALA A 374 -13.32 -25.90 20.38
C ALA A 374 -12.73 -26.08 18.96
N GLU A 375 -12.88 -25.11 18.05
CA GLU A 375 -12.30 -25.18 16.69
C GLU A 375 -10.81 -24.78 16.67
N ALA A 376 -10.26 -24.30 17.79
CA ALA A 376 -8.85 -23.95 17.92
C ALA A 376 -7.94 -25.17 18.22
N ALA A 377 -8.50 -26.37 18.41
CA ALA A 377 -7.78 -27.46 19.07
C ALA A 377 -7.12 -28.52 18.15
N ALA A 378 -7.16 -28.40 16.83
CA ALA A 378 -6.44 -29.34 15.95
C ALA A 378 -6.03 -28.71 14.62
N ASP A 379 -4.97 -27.90 14.62
CA ASP A 379 -4.32 -27.55 13.35
C ASP A 379 -3.63 -28.80 12.78
N PRO A 380 -3.73 -29.05 11.45
CA PRO A 380 -3.15 -30.25 10.85
C PRO A 380 -1.62 -30.25 11.02
N PRO A 381 -0.99 -31.43 11.15
CA PRO A 381 0.47 -31.53 11.25
C PRO A 381 1.15 -30.89 10.04
N GLY A 382 2.14 -30.03 10.29
CA GLY A 382 2.94 -29.36 9.24
C GLY A 382 2.49 -27.94 8.85
N VAL A 383 1.55 -27.33 9.57
CA VAL A 383 1.20 -25.90 9.40
C VAL A 383 2.35 -25.01 9.88
N ARG A 384 2.64 -23.94 9.14
CA ARG A 384 3.56 -22.86 9.57
C ARG A 384 2.78 -21.57 9.80
N CYS A 385 3.19 -20.79 10.78
CA CYS A 385 2.53 -19.55 11.17
C CYS A 385 3.52 -18.37 11.13
N ILE A 386 3.07 -17.25 10.57
CA ILE A 386 3.67 -15.93 10.75
C ILE A 386 2.70 -15.11 11.59
N ALA A 387 3.18 -14.53 12.69
CA ALA A 387 2.45 -13.56 13.48
C ALA A 387 3.07 -12.16 13.29
N VAL A 388 2.25 -11.21 12.88
CA VAL A 388 2.58 -9.78 12.87
C VAL A 388 1.93 -9.17 14.10
N LEU A 389 2.75 -8.73 15.04
CA LEU A 389 2.29 -8.12 16.28
C LEU A 389 1.92 -6.65 16.07
N PRO A 390 1.16 -6.03 17.00
CA PRO A 390 0.75 -4.63 16.85
C PRO A 390 1.94 -3.66 16.77
N SER A 391 3.06 -4.00 17.42
CA SER A 391 4.33 -3.28 17.34
C SER A 391 5.03 -3.37 15.98
N GLY A 392 4.52 -4.18 15.06
CA GLY A 392 5.18 -4.53 13.81
C GLY A 392 6.22 -5.65 13.95
N LEU A 393 6.39 -6.25 15.13
CA LEU A 393 7.30 -7.39 15.29
C LEU A 393 6.76 -8.61 14.54
N ILE A 394 7.61 -9.21 13.71
CA ILE A 394 7.30 -10.40 12.93
C ILE A 394 7.88 -11.62 13.64
N LEU A 395 7.03 -12.58 13.98
CA LEU A 395 7.40 -13.87 14.53
C LEU A 395 7.08 -14.96 13.50
N SER A 396 8.05 -15.84 13.21
CA SER A 396 7.93 -16.91 12.22
C SER A 396 8.22 -18.27 12.85
N GLY A 397 7.56 -19.32 12.37
CA GLY A 397 7.80 -20.71 12.76
C GLY A 397 6.93 -21.20 13.93
N GLU A 398 7.32 -22.33 14.53
CA GLU A 398 6.53 -23.02 15.58
C GLU A 398 6.29 -22.14 16.81
N LYS A 399 7.22 -21.23 17.14
CA LYS A 399 7.04 -20.27 18.25
C LYS A 399 5.81 -19.37 18.06
N ALA A 400 5.42 -19.06 16.82
CA ALA A 400 4.23 -18.25 16.55
C ALA A 400 2.91 -18.99 16.85
N GLN A 401 2.90 -20.33 16.86
CA GLN A 401 1.70 -21.13 17.18
C GLN A 401 1.35 -21.09 18.67
N SER A 402 2.34 -20.87 19.54
CA SER A 402 2.14 -20.85 21.00
C SER A 402 1.45 -19.58 21.54
N ILE A 403 1.28 -18.56 20.70
CA ILE A 403 0.71 -17.25 21.10
C ILE A 403 -0.82 -17.32 21.01
N GLN A 404 -1.45 -17.79 22.09
CA GLN A 404 -2.91 -17.84 22.23
C GLN A 404 -3.54 -16.44 22.19
N PRO A 405 -4.69 -16.23 21.51
CA PRO A 405 -5.32 -14.91 21.39
C PRO A 405 -5.80 -14.30 22.73
N LYS A 406 -6.03 -15.13 23.78
CA LYS A 406 -6.46 -14.64 25.10
C LYS A 406 -5.36 -13.96 25.92
N THR A 407 -4.08 -14.17 25.60
CA THR A 407 -2.95 -13.59 26.35
C THR A 407 -2.44 -12.27 25.78
N TRP A 408 -3.18 -11.66 24.84
CA TRP A 408 -2.84 -10.35 24.25
C TRP A 408 -3.22 -9.19 25.17
N LYS A 409 -3.06 -9.36 26.49
CA LYS A 409 -2.93 -8.20 27.37
C LYS A 409 -1.57 -7.60 27.06
N GLU A 410 -1.55 -6.32 26.65
CA GLU A 410 -0.35 -5.55 26.33
C GLU A 410 0.82 -5.98 27.22
N HIS A 411 1.82 -6.63 26.64
CA HIS A 411 3.11 -6.75 27.27
C HIS A 411 3.64 -5.32 27.39
N LYS A 412 3.38 -4.67 28.53
CA LYS A 412 4.08 -3.44 28.93
C LYS A 412 5.54 -3.85 29.08
N ASP A 413 6.30 -3.65 28.01
CA ASP A 413 7.74 -3.85 27.97
C ASP A 413 8.39 -2.73 28.81
N THR A 414 8.28 -2.82 30.13
CA THR A 414 9.03 -1.98 31.06
C THR A 414 10.45 -2.49 31.13
N ARG A 415 11.24 -2.26 30.08
CA ARG A 415 12.70 -2.20 30.24
C ARG A 415 13.01 -0.90 30.98
N LYS A 416 13.25 -1.02 32.29
CA LYS A 416 14.01 -0.02 33.03
C LYS A 416 15.38 0.10 32.36
N VAL A 417 15.55 1.16 31.56
CA VAL A 417 16.88 1.69 31.24
C VAL A 417 17.41 2.24 32.55
N ARG A 418 18.52 1.67 33.02
CA ARG A 418 19.30 2.19 34.13
C ARG A 418 20.46 3.00 33.58
#